data_AF-R1FA64-F1
#
_entry.id   AF-R1FA64-F1
#
_cell.length_a   1.000
_cell.length_b   1.000
_cell.length_c   1.000
_cell.angle_alpha   90.00
_cell.angle_beta   90.00
_cell.angle_gamma   90.00
#
_symmetry.space_group_name_H-M   'P 1'
#
loop_
_entity.id
_entity.type
_entity.pdbx_description
1 polymer ?
#
loop_
_entity_poly.entity_id
_entity_poly.type
_entity_poly.pdbx_seq_one_letter_code
_entity_poly.pdbx_strand_id
1 'polypeptide(L)'
;MLAIILALPALVVHHNDIAPSNALKLRGGVALDTKTLNTINGLYHVGFGAALYADPNAFADSGASPIKYTADAEGPVGAFTSRAFGAMMLALSSAAYFDPESTGVLKAFAIAEALFTPILVKNIQDGEPAFKKKMWIFQSFVHIPLAALMLFKAFK
;
A
#
# COMPACT_ATOMS: atom_id res chain seq x y z
N MET A 1 2.13 15.80 10.28
CA MET A 1 1.93 16.18 8.86
C MET A 1 3.08 17.00 8.29
N LEU A 2 3.79 17.85 9.05
CA LEU A 2 5.00 18.55 8.57
C LEU A 2 6.25 17.66 8.41
N ALA A 3 6.37 16.56 9.16
CA ALA A 3 7.57 15.72 9.16
C ALA A 3 7.75 14.85 7.89
N ILE A 4 6.68 14.59 7.14
CA ILE A 4 6.75 13.81 5.89
C ILE A 4 7.23 14.70 4.72
N ILE A 5 6.95 16.01 4.80
CA ILE A 5 7.44 17.00 3.82
C ILE A 5 8.94 17.28 4.03
N LEU A 6 9.45 17.13 5.26
CA LEU A 6 10.85 17.39 5.60
C LEU A 6 11.82 16.23 5.28
N ALA A 7 11.33 15.06 4.86
CA ALA A 7 12.18 13.93 4.44
C ALA A 7 12.53 13.95 2.94
N LEU A 8 11.88 14.82 2.15
CA LEU A 8 12.16 15.00 0.72
C LEU A 8 13.58 15.50 0.36
N PRO A 9 14.32 16.29 1.18
CA PRO A 9 15.65 16.75 0.79
C PRO A 9 16.78 15.74 1.06
N ALA A 10 16.54 14.64 1.77
CA ALA A 10 17.60 13.68 2.13
C ALA A 10 17.71 12.47 1.19
N LEU A 11 16.72 12.26 0.30
CA LEU A 11 16.79 11.22 -0.72
C LEU A 11 17.38 11.83 -2.00
N VAL A 12 18.71 11.92 -2.06
CA VAL A 12 19.42 12.20 -3.31
C VAL A 12 19.29 10.97 -4.20
N VAL A 13 18.19 10.89 -4.95
CA VAL A 13 18.04 9.93 -6.05
C VAL A 13 18.84 10.47 -7.22
N HIS A 14 19.96 9.84 -7.53
CA HIS A 14 20.72 10.15 -8.73
C HIS A 14 19.80 10.00 -9.95
N HIS A 15 19.62 11.09 -10.69
CA HIS A 15 18.94 11.12 -11.98
C HIS A 15 19.79 10.39 -13.01
N ASN A 16 19.70 9.07 -13.03
CA ASN A 16 20.10 8.31 -14.20
C ASN A 16 18.86 8.16 -15.06
N ASP A 17 18.71 9.00 -16.09
CA ASP A 17 17.78 8.79 -17.22
C ASP A 17 18.18 7.60 -18.09
N ILE A 18 18.92 6.64 -17.51
CA ILE A 18 19.41 5.43 -18.15
C ILE A 18 18.48 4.33 -17.66
N ALA A 19 17.70 3.75 -18.59
CA ALA A 19 16.98 2.51 -18.34
C ALA A 19 17.89 1.54 -17.55
N PRO A 20 17.41 0.92 -16.45
CA PRO A 20 18.27 0.19 -15.54
C PRO A 20 19.14 -0.78 -16.35
N SER A 21 20.46 -0.60 -16.25
CA SER A 21 21.41 -1.31 -17.10
C SER A 21 21.15 -2.81 -17.00
N ASN A 22 21.43 -3.57 -18.06
CA ASN A 22 21.21 -5.02 -18.05
C ASN A 22 21.91 -5.71 -16.86
N ALA A 23 22.97 -5.09 -16.30
CA ALA A 23 23.63 -5.54 -15.08
C ALA A 23 22.80 -5.34 -13.79
N LEU A 24 22.01 -4.26 -13.69
CA LEU A 24 21.05 -4.07 -12.58
C LEU A 24 19.89 -5.07 -12.68
N LYS A 25 19.36 -5.32 -13.88
CA LYS A 25 18.34 -6.35 -14.12
C LYS A 25 18.85 -7.76 -13.77
N LEU A 26 20.11 -8.08 -14.13
CA LEU A 26 20.73 -9.37 -13.79
C LEU A 26 21.04 -9.54 -12.29
N ARG A 27 21.15 -8.43 -11.54
CA ARG A 27 21.42 -8.41 -10.09
C ARG A 27 20.15 -8.30 -9.23
N GLY A 28 18.97 -8.46 -9.82
CA GLY A 28 17.68 -8.37 -9.11
C GLY A 28 17.13 -6.95 -8.94
N GLY A 29 17.63 -5.98 -9.71
CA GLY A 29 17.11 -4.62 -9.73
C GLY A 29 15.70 -4.58 -10.29
N VAL A 30 14.74 -4.15 -9.47
CA VAL A 30 13.36 -3.91 -9.87
C VAL A 30 13.32 -2.68 -10.77
N ALA A 31 12.79 -2.81 -11.98
CA ALA A 31 12.55 -1.66 -12.84
C ALA A 31 11.42 -0.82 -12.26
N LEU A 32 11.66 0.48 -12.03
CA LEU A 32 10.66 1.42 -11.50
C LEU A 32 9.75 1.97 -12.62
N ASP A 33 9.35 1.11 -13.56
CA ASP A 33 8.40 1.46 -14.60
C ASP A 33 6.95 1.28 -14.13
N THR A 34 6.02 1.95 -14.81
CA THR A 34 4.59 1.98 -14.44
C THR A 34 4.00 0.57 -14.37
N LYS A 35 4.35 -0.29 -15.33
CA LYS A 35 3.90 -1.69 -15.38
C LYS A 35 4.32 -2.47 -14.15
N THR A 36 5.59 -2.37 -13.78
CA THR A 36 6.15 -3.09 -12.64
C THR A 36 5.53 -2.61 -11.33
N LEU A 37 5.40 -1.29 -11.15
CA LEU A 37 4.78 -0.72 -9.95
C LEU A 37 3.29 -1.06 -9.84
N ASN A 38 2.52 -0.97 -10.94
CA ASN A 38 1.12 -1.38 -10.97
C ASN A 38 0.96 -2.88 -10.68
N THR A 39 1.84 -3.73 -11.22
CA THR A 39 1.80 -5.18 -10.98
C THR A 39 2.08 -5.52 -9.51
N ILE A 40 3.13 -4.93 -8.92
CA ILE A 40 3.46 -5.12 -7.49
C ILE A 40 2.29 -4.67 -6.61
N ASN A 41 1.71 -3.51 -6.92
CA ASN A 41 0.58 -2.98 -6.17
C ASN A 41 -0.70 -3.78 -6.35
N GLY A 42 -0.96 -4.26 -7.56
CA GLY A 42 -2.07 -5.16 -7.85
C GLY A 42 -1.99 -6.39 -6.97
N LEU A 43 -0.81 -7.03 -6.89
CA LEU A 43 -0.56 -8.19 -6.02
C LEU A 43 -0.67 -7.86 -4.53
N TYR A 44 -0.13 -6.71 -4.10
CA TYR A 44 -0.17 -6.30 -2.70
C TYR A 44 -1.61 -6.06 -2.22
N HIS A 45 -2.41 -5.33 -3.01
CA HIS A 45 -3.76 -4.94 -2.64
C HIS A 45 -4.82 -6.00 -2.95
N VAL A 46 -4.60 -6.96 -3.87
CA VAL A 46 -5.60 -7.99 -4.19
C VAL A 46 -5.82 -8.93 -3.01
N GLY A 47 -4.76 -9.33 -2.31
CA GLY A 47 -4.88 -10.20 -1.13
C GLY A 47 -5.62 -9.50 0.01
N PHE A 48 -5.28 -8.23 0.24
CA PHE A 48 -5.96 -7.41 1.24
C PHE A 48 -7.44 -7.16 0.88
N GLY A 49 -7.73 -6.80 -0.38
CA GLY A 49 -9.07 -6.55 -0.86
C GLY A 49 -9.97 -7.78 -0.85
N ALA A 50 -9.43 -8.94 -1.27
CA ALA A 50 -10.14 -10.22 -1.26
C ALA A 50 -10.55 -10.63 0.15
N ALA A 51 -9.64 -10.48 1.12
CA ALA A 51 -9.90 -10.79 2.51
C ALA A 51 -11.05 -9.93 3.07
N LEU A 52 -11.00 -8.60 2.88
CA LEU A 52 -12.06 -7.69 3.35
C LEU A 52 -13.40 -7.87 2.63
N TYR A 53 -13.37 -8.19 1.34
CA TYR A 53 -14.58 -8.42 0.57
C TYR A 53 -15.31 -9.69 1.04
N ALA A 54 -14.56 -10.78 1.22
CA ALA A 54 -15.10 -12.07 1.65
C ALA A 54 -15.56 -12.03 3.12
N ASP A 55 -14.71 -11.50 3.99
CA ASP A 55 -14.97 -11.38 5.41
C ASP A 55 -14.57 -9.99 5.94
N PRO A 56 -15.54 -9.12 6.30
CA PRO A 56 -15.29 -7.83 6.94
C PRO A 56 -14.41 -7.93 8.20
N ASN A 57 -14.40 -9.11 8.84
CA ASN A 57 -13.66 -9.42 10.06
C ASN A 57 -12.36 -10.18 9.79
N ALA A 58 -11.94 -10.38 8.53
CA ALA A 58 -10.72 -11.14 8.18
C ALA A 58 -9.47 -10.65 8.92
N PHE A 59 -9.51 -9.39 9.35
CA PHE A 59 -8.46 -8.63 9.98
C PHE A 59 -8.79 -8.17 11.41
N ALA A 60 -9.90 -8.65 11.99
CA ALA A 60 -10.27 -8.41 13.38
C ALA A 60 -9.39 -9.26 14.33
N ASP A 61 -9.78 -9.42 15.61
CA ASP A 61 -8.95 -9.91 16.72
C ASP A 61 -8.26 -11.30 16.57
N SER A 62 -8.32 -11.95 15.40
CA SER A 62 -7.48 -13.09 14.99
C SER A 62 -5.98 -12.75 14.82
N GLY A 63 -5.60 -11.47 14.88
CA GLY A 63 -4.21 -11.03 15.10
C GLY A 63 -3.38 -10.73 13.84
N ALA A 64 -3.86 -11.09 12.64
CA ALA A 64 -3.12 -10.82 11.39
C ALA A 64 -3.14 -9.35 10.97
N SER A 65 -4.09 -8.57 11.47
CA SER A 65 -4.18 -7.14 11.28
C SER A 65 -4.61 -6.47 12.58
N PRO A 66 -4.13 -5.26 12.86
CA PRO A 66 -4.52 -4.55 14.08
C PRO A 66 -5.62 -3.51 13.84
N ILE A 67 -6.12 -3.40 12.61
CA ILE A 67 -7.25 -2.51 12.33
C ILE A 67 -8.54 -3.22 12.72
N LYS A 68 -9.21 -2.65 13.72
CA LYS A 68 -10.59 -2.95 14.09
C LYS A 68 -11.57 -2.41 13.03
N TYR A 69 -11.51 -2.92 11.80
CA TYR A 69 -12.40 -2.45 10.71
C TYR A 69 -13.89 -2.50 11.07
N THR A 70 -14.27 -3.40 11.99
CA THR A 70 -15.64 -3.67 12.40
C THR A 70 -15.89 -3.50 13.90
N ALA A 71 -14.85 -3.45 14.74
CA ALA A 71 -15.02 -3.29 16.19
C ALA A 71 -15.16 -1.81 16.62
N ASP A 72 -14.73 -0.85 15.78
CA ASP A 72 -15.01 0.59 16.01
C ASP A 72 -16.20 1.10 15.18
N ALA A 73 -16.67 0.30 14.22
CA ALA A 73 -17.86 0.55 13.40
C ALA A 73 -18.81 -0.66 13.54
N GLU A 74 -19.28 -0.91 14.75
CA GLU A 74 -20.15 -2.07 15.01
C GLU A 74 -21.44 -2.00 14.16
N GLY A 75 -21.79 -3.12 13.51
CA GLY A 75 -23.06 -3.30 12.81
C GLY A 75 -23.00 -3.26 11.27
N PRO A 76 -24.18 -3.26 10.60
CA PRO A 76 -24.29 -3.40 9.15
C PRO A 76 -23.53 -2.35 8.33
N VAL A 77 -23.36 -1.14 8.88
CA VAL A 77 -22.68 -0.01 8.21
C VAL A 77 -21.16 -0.21 8.17
N GLY A 78 -20.56 -0.69 9.25
CA GLY A 78 -19.12 -1.02 9.27
C GLY A 78 -18.82 -2.19 8.33
N ALA A 79 -19.62 -3.26 8.40
CA ALA A 79 -19.48 -4.41 7.51
C ALA A 79 -19.62 -4.03 6.02
N PHE A 80 -20.57 -3.14 5.69
CA PHE A 80 -20.71 -2.59 4.34
C PHE A 80 -19.46 -1.80 3.93
N THR A 81 -18.95 -0.93 4.80
CA THR A 81 -17.78 -0.09 4.53
C THR A 81 -16.53 -0.93 4.30
N SER A 82 -16.29 -1.98 5.11
CA SER A 82 -15.17 -2.90 4.93
C SER A 82 -15.25 -3.67 3.61
N ARG A 83 -16.43 -4.17 3.23
CA ARG A 83 -16.64 -4.85 1.94
C ARG A 83 -16.48 -3.90 0.77
N ALA A 84 -17.02 -2.69 0.88
CA ALA A 84 -16.89 -1.66 -0.15
C ALA A 84 -15.41 -1.29 -0.36
N PHE A 85 -14.66 -1.11 0.74
CA PHE A 85 -13.23 -0.87 0.67
C PHE A 85 -12.47 -2.05 0.05
N GLY A 86 -12.80 -3.29 0.46
CA GLY A 86 -12.25 -4.50 -0.14
C GLY A 86 -12.53 -4.61 -1.64
N ALA A 87 -13.77 -4.33 -2.05
CA ALA A 87 -14.18 -4.30 -3.45
C ALA A 87 -13.44 -3.21 -4.26
N MET A 88 -13.24 -2.02 -3.68
CA MET A 88 -12.45 -0.96 -4.32
C MET A 88 -11.00 -1.39 -4.53
N MET A 89 -10.39 -2.07 -3.56
CA MET A 89 -9.03 -2.59 -3.71
C MET A 89 -8.95 -3.70 -4.76
N LEU A 90 -9.92 -4.61 -4.80
CA LEU A 90 -10.02 -5.63 -5.85
C LEU A 90 -10.20 -5.03 -7.24
N ALA A 91 -11.02 -3.99 -7.38
CA ALA A 91 -11.25 -3.30 -8.64
C ALA A 91 -9.99 -2.57 -9.11
N LEU A 92 -9.29 -1.88 -8.20
CA LEU A 92 -8.04 -1.19 -8.52
C LEU A 92 -6.93 -2.18 -8.88
N SER A 93 -6.80 -3.29 -8.15
CA SER A 93 -5.90 -4.39 -8.50
C SER A 93 -6.23 -5.00 -9.85
N SER A 94 -7.51 -5.19 -10.15
CA SER A 94 -7.95 -5.72 -11.46
C SER A 94 -7.59 -4.76 -12.60
N ALA A 95 -7.81 -3.46 -12.40
CA ALA A 95 -7.38 -2.42 -13.37
C ALA A 95 -5.87 -2.47 -13.61
N ALA A 96 -5.07 -2.76 -12.58
CA ALA A 96 -3.62 -2.93 -12.69
C ALA A 96 -3.19 -4.11 -13.58
N TYR A 97 -4.01 -5.15 -13.70
CA TYR A 97 -3.73 -6.30 -14.57
C TYR A 97 -4.24 -6.12 -16.00
N PHE A 98 -5.39 -5.46 -16.17
CA PHE A 98 -5.99 -5.22 -17.48
C PHE A 98 -5.40 -4.01 -18.21
N ASP A 99 -4.93 -3.00 -17.47
CA ASP A 99 -4.25 -1.82 -18.00
C ASP A 99 -2.97 -1.53 -17.17
N PRO A 100 -1.95 -2.40 -17.29
CA PRO A 100 -0.77 -2.33 -16.43
C PRO A 100 0.08 -1.08 -16.68
N GLU A 101 -0.02 -0.44 -17.84
CA GLU A 101 0.74 0.78 -18.15
C GLU A 101 0.01 2.07 -17.78
N SER A 102 -1.19 1.95 -17.19
CA SER A 102 -2.02 3.09 -16.81
C SER A 102 -1.36 3.96 -15.75
N THR A 103 -1.10 5.22 -16.12
CA THR A 103 -0.67 6.26 -15.17
C THR A 103 -1.80 6.64 -14.22
N GLY A 104 -3.07 6.48 -14.63
CA GLY A 104 -4.23 6.70 -13.79
C GLY A 104 -4.32 5.70 -12.64
N VAL A 105 -4.12 4.41 -12.95
CA VAL A 105 -4.06 3.34 -11.93
C VAL A 105 -2.90 3.57 -10.97
N LEU A 106 -1.71 3.93 -11.50
CA LEU A 106 -0.55 4.21 -10.67
C LEU A 106 -0.79 5.38 -9.71
N LYS A 107 -1.42 6.47 -10.18
CA LYS A 107 -1.81 7.61 -9.33
C LYS A 107 -2.82 7.22 -8.26
N ALA A 108 -3.81 6.40 -8.61
CA ALA A 108 -4.81 5.94 -7.66
C ALA A 108 -4.18 5.09 -6.55
N PHE A 109 -3.26 4.18 -6.88
CA PHE A 109 -2.49 3.43 -5.89
C PHE A 109 -1.58 4.35 -5.05
N ALA A 110 -0.86 5.29 -5.67
CA ALA A 110 -0.01 6.24 -4.96
C ALA A 110 -0.80 7.04 -3.91
N ILE A 111 -2.01 7.51 -4.26
CA ILE A 111 -2.89 8.24 -3.35
C ILE A 111 -3.40 7.32 -2.25
N ALA A 112 -3.88 6.11 -2.59
CA ALA A 112 -4.40 5.16 -1.62
C ALA A 112 -3.34 4.79 -0.56
N GLU A 113 -2.12 4.47 -1.00
CA GLU A 113 -1.02 4.15 -0.09
C GLU A 113 -0.57 5.34 0.75
N ALA A 114 -0.51 6.54 0.17
CA ALA A 114 -0.17 7.75 0.91
C ALA A 114 -1.17 8.03 2.02
N LEU A 115 -2.48 7.87 1.75
CA LEU A 115 -3.55 8.08 2.73
C LEU A 115 -3.58 7.01 3.82
N PHE A 116 -3.11 5.79 3.52
CA PHE A 116 -3.03 4.71 4.50
C PHE A 116 -1.81 4.83 5.44
N THR A 117 -0.74 5.50 5.00
CA THR A 117 0.51 5.62 5.77
C THR A 117 0.32 6.23 7.18
N PRO A 118 -0.44 7.32 7.39
CA PRO A 118 -0.70 7.86 8.74
C PRO A 118 -1.37 6.85 9.69
N ILE A 119 -2.24 5.99 9.17
CA ILE A 119 -2.93 4.96 9.96
C ILE A 119 -1.92 3.93 10.46
N LEU A 120 -1.00 3.47 9.60
CA LEU A 120 0.09 2.56 9.98
C LEU A 120 0.93 3.12 11.13
N VAL A 121 1.36 4.39 11.00
CA VAL A 121 2.20 5.04 12.01
C VAL A 121 1.46 5.22 13.33
N LYS A 122 0.20 5.68 13.29
CA LYS A 122 -0.64 5.86 14.48
C LYS A 122 -0.78 4.54 15.24
N ASN A 123 -1.07 3.45 14.54
CA ASN A 123 -1.31 2.17 15.20
C ASN A 123 -0.02 1.52 15.77
N ILE A 124 1.18 1.91 15.32
CA ILE A 124 2.44 1.55 15.98
C ILE A 124 2.60 2.31 17.31
N GLN A 125 2.17 3.58 17.34
CA GLN A 125 2.32 4.49 18.47
C GLN A 125 1.32 4.24 19.59
N ASP A 126 0.10 3.81 19.25
CA ASP A 126 -1.00 3.61 20.20
C ASP A 126 -0.84 2.40 21.14
N GLY A 127 0.28 1.69 21.09
CA GLY A 127 0.61 0.67 22.09
C GLY A 127 -0.14 -0.65 21.92
N GLU A 128 -0.41 -1.06 20.68
CA GLU A 128 -1.01 -2.36 20.35
C GLU A 128 -0.29 -3.55 21.03
N PRO A 129 -1.01 -4.65 21.37
CA PRO A 129 -0.42 -5.89 21.84
C PRO A 129 0.79 -6.33 21.00
N ALA A 130 1.79 -6.93 21.65
CA ALA A 130 3.12 -7.17 21.06
C ALA A 130 3.11 -7.84 19.68
N PHE A 131 2.17 -8.76 19.42
CA PHE A 131 2.02 -9.42 18.11
C PHE A 131 1.51 -8.44 17.03
N LYS A 132 0.46 -7.68 17.35
CA LYS A 132 -0.14 -6.67 16.47
C LYS A 132 0.87 -5.56 16.11
N LYS A 133 1.66 -5.11 17.08
CA LYS A 133 2.75 -4.14 16.86
C LYS A 133 3.80 -4.66 15.87
N LYS A 134 4.19 -5.94 15.95
CA LYS A 134 5.15 -6.55 15.00
C LYS A 134 4.58 -6.61 13.58
N MET A 135 3.29 -6.94 13.44
CA MET A 135 2.61 -6.92 12.14
C MET A 135 2.57 -5.52 11.55
N TRP A 136 2.32 -4.49 12.36
CA TRP A 136 2.37 -3.11 11.88
C TRP A 136 3.74 -2.67 11.40
N ILE A 137 4.77 -3.04 12.14
CA ILE A 137 6.15 -2.72 11.77
C ILE A 137 6.47 -3.40 10.44
N PHE A 138 6.14 -4.69 10.28
CA PHE A 138 6.34 -5.41 9.02
C PHE A 138 5.57 -4.78 7.86
N GLN A 139 4.28 -4.47 8.04
CA GLN A 139 3.48 -3.78 7.03
C GLN A 139 4.08 -2.43 6.66
N SER A 140 4.53 -1.65 7.65
CA SER A 140 5.18 -0.35 7.43
C SER A 140 6.49 -0.47 6.64
N PHE A 141 7.27 -1.53 6.87
CA PHE A 141 8.51 -1.80 6.12
C PHE A 141 8.25 -2.08 4.64
N VAL A 142 7.09 -2.63 4.28
CA VAL A 142 6.73 -2.88 2.87
C VAL A 142 6.00 -1.68 2.27
N HIS A 143 5.02 -1.13 3.01
CA HIS A 143 4.10 -0.09 2.55
C HIS A 143 4.78 1.27 2.36
N ILE A 144 5.60 1.72 3.31
CA ILE A 144 6.17 3.07 3.25
C ILE A 144 7.14 3.22 2.06
N PRO A 145 8.06 2.27 1.80
CA PRO A 145 8.91 2.35 0.61
C PRO A 145 8.11 2.28 -0.69
N LEU A 146 7.09 1.41 -0.76
CA LEU A 146 6.25 1.28 -1.95
C LEU A 146 5.47 2.58 -2.23
N ALA A 147 4.93 3.21 -1.19
CA ALA A 147 4.20 4.47 -1.28
C ALA A 147 5.10 5.60 -1.77
N ALA A 148 6.33 5.67 -1.25
CA ALA A 148 7.31 6.67 -1.68
C ALA A 148 7.71 6.49 -3.16
N LEU A 149 7.97 5.26 -3.59
CA LEU A 149 8.31 4.95 -4.99
C LEU A 149 7.17 5.31 -5.94
N MET A 150 5.93 5.00 -5.54
CA MET A 150 4.76 5.33 -6.34
C MET A 150 4.49 6.82 -6.41
N LEU A 151 4.52 7.54 -5.29
CA LEU A 151 4.35 9.00 -5.30
C LEU A 151 5.39 9.67 -6.20
N PHE A 152 6.65 9.21 -6.13
CA PHE A 152 7.70 9.71 -7.00
C PHE A 152 7.41 9.43 -8.48
N LYS A 153 7.03 8.20 -8.85
CA LYS A 153 6.80 7.82 -10.25
C LYS A 153 5.49 8.33 -10.83
N ALA A 154 4.44 8.45 -10.02
CA ALA A 154 3.09 8.82 -10.45
C ALA A 154 2.94 10.31 -10.76
N PHE A 155 3.75 11.16 -10.11
CA PHE A 155 3.65 12.62 -10.18
C PHE A 155 4.90 13.29 -10.76
N LYS A 156 5.83 12.51 -11.31
CA LYS A 156 6.93 12.98 -12.17
C LYS A 156 6.50 12.90 -13.64
#